data_AF-A0A1E4EZK5-F1
#
_entry.id   AF-A0A1E4EZK5-F1
#
_cell.length_a   1.000
_cell.length_b   1.000
_cell.length_c   1.000
_cell.angle_alpha   90.00
_cell.angle_beta   90.00
_cell.angle_gamma   90.00
#
_symmetry.space_group_name_H-M   'P 1'
#
loop_
_entity.id
_entity.type
_entity.pdbx_description
1 polymer ?
#
loop_
_entity_poly.entity_id
_entity_poly.type
_entity_poly.pdbx_seq_one_letter_code
_entity_poly.pdbx_strand_id
1 'polypeptide(L)'
;MRLGARTKLHSSVVIEQTTMGEDNEVWPGAIIGVAPQDLRYNGENSSVVIGRGNVIREYVTIHRAVNEGSVTQIGNDNLIMAYAHVAHNCLLGNQIVISNTVGLCGHVEIEDQAVLGGMCGIHQFVRIGRLAMIGGMAKVTQDVPPFGMVDGLPARLFGMNIRGMQRRGISKESRQALKHCYRMILRSGLNLGQALEAIRRTVEPCAETNHLLSFFESPSRMGFCVRGSDSRRNTNQPVEEVELAGC
;
A
#
# COMPACT_ATOMS: atom_id res chain seq x y z
N MET A 1 25.99 4.97 8.94
CA MET A 1 25.44 5.11 7.57
C MET A 1 26.25 4.24 6.63
N ARG A 2 25.59 3.52 5.72
CA ARG A 2 26.25 2.71 4.69
C ARG A 2 25.50 2.86 3.36
N LEU A 3 26.21 3.19 2.28
CA LEU A 3 25.65 3.29 0.93
C LEU A 3 26.29 2.24 0.02
N GLY A 4 25.49 1.54 -0.77
CA GLY A 4 25.96 0.60 -1.77
C GLY A 4 26.54 1.28 -3.01
N ALA A 5 27.21 0.50 -3.84
CA ALA A 5 27.86 0.98 -5.06
C ALA A 5 26.85 1.64 -6.02
N ARG A 6 27.30 2.63 -6.79
CA ARG A 6 26.52 3.31 -7.85
C ARG A 6 25.23 4.01 -7.37
N THR A 7 25.00 4.08 -6.05
CA THR A 7 23.94 4.91 -5.48
C THR A 7 24.28 6.38 -5.68
N LYS A 8 23.32 7.14 -6.23
CA LYS A 8 23.45 8.55 -6.56
C LYS A 8 22.60 9.40 -5.64
N LEU A 9 23.26 10.31 -4.92
CA LEU A 9 22.60 11.33 -4.13
C LEU A 9 22.69 12.67 -4.88
N HIS A 10 21.55 13.28 -5.14
CA HIS A 10 21.48 14.63 -5.68
C HIS A 10 21.70 15.69 -4.58
N SER A 11 21.72 16.96 -4.96
CA SER A 11 21.93 18.08 -4.02
C SER A 11 20.87 18.11 -2.92
N SER A 12 21.26 18.50 -1.71
CA SER A 12 20.34 18.73 -0.59
C SER A 12 19.57 17.49 -0.11
N VAL A 13 20.20 16.33 -0.16
CA VAL A 13 19.70 15.09 0.47
C VAL A 13 20.26 14.97 1.89
N VAL A 14 19.40 14.63 2.85
CA VAL A 14 19.78 14.35 4.24
C VAL A 14 19.63 12.87 4.53
N ILE A 15 20.71 12.22 4.99
CA ILE A 15 20.71 10.80 5.36
C ILE A 15 21.28 10.62 6.76
N GLU A 16 20.49 10.04 7.64
CA GLU A 16 20.87 9.62 9.00
C GLU A 16 20.51 8.15 9.21
N GLN A 17 21.17 7.46 10.15
CA GLN A 17 20.83 6.09 10.60
C GLN A 17 20.34 5.11 9.51
N THR A 18 20.93 5.17 8.30
CA THR A 18 20.44 4.43 7.14
C THR A 18 21.51 3.52 6.56
N THR A 19 21.10 2.31 6.19
CA THR A 19 21.82 1.41 5.29
C THR A 19 21.04 1.30 3.99
N MET A 20 21.70 1.59 2.86
CA MET A 20 21.11 1.59 1.53
C MET A 20 21.95 0.72 0.59
N GLY A 21 21.29 -0.11 -0.22
CA GLY A 21 21.92 -0.96 -1.22
C GLY A 21 22.51 -0.19 -2.41
N GLU A 22 22.78 -0.93 -3.50
CA GLU A 22 23.34 -0.40 -4.73
C GLU A 22 22.30 0.23 -5.67
N ASP A 23 22.77 1.04 -6.63
CA ASP A 23 21.96 1.56 -7.74
C ASP A 23 20.70 2.35 -7.33
N ASN A 24 20.66 2.94 -6.14
CA ASN A 24 19.56 3.81 -5.74
C ASN A 24 19.79 5.23 -6.27
N GLU A 25 18.72 5.96 -6.60
CA GLU A 25 18.78 7.38 -6.97
C GLU A 25 17.88 8.21 -6.03
N VAL A 26 18.50 9.13 -5.30
CA VAL A 26 17.83 9.96 -4.29
C VAL A 26 17.87 11.42 -4.71
N TRP A 27 16.70 11.98 -4.98
CA TRP A 27 16.50 13.31 -5.55
C TRP A 27 16.47 14.43 -4.50
N PRO A 28 16.62 15.71 -4.91
CA PRO A 28 16.81 16.82 -3.98
C PRO A 28 15.75 16.98 -2.90
N GLY A 29 16.20 17.34 -1.70
CA GLY A 29 15.32 17.62 -0.56
C GLY A 29 14.78 16.37 0.15
N ALA A 30 15.13 15.16 -0.30
CA ALA A 30 14.77 13.94 0.41
C ALA A 30 15.47 13.86 1.79
N ILE A 31 14.74 13.42 2.80
CA ILE A 31 15.19 13.30 4.19
C ILE A 31 14.94 11.87 4.66
N ILE A 32 16.01 11.12 4.96
CA ILE A 32 15.96 9.68 5.22
C ILE A 32 16.65 9.34 6.54
N GLY A 33 15.95 8.61 7.39
CA GLY A 33 16.44 8.02 8.64
C GLY A 33 16.57 8.98 9.84
N VAL A 34 16.02 10.19 9.72
CA VAL A 34 15.82 11.10 10.85
C VAL A 34 14.83 10.51 11.86
N ALA A 35 14.82 11.08 13.08
CA ALA A 35 13.96 10.65 14.18
C ALA A 35 12.47 10.52 13.77
N PRO A 36 11.77 9.49 14.24
CA PRO A 36 10.35 9.30 13.93
C PRO A 36 9.46 10.36 14.57
N GLN A 37 8.31 10.62 13.94
CA GLN A 37 7.26 11.50 14.46
C GLN A 37 6.32 10.75 15.42
N ASP A 38 6.89 10.04 16.39
CA ASP A 38 6.16 9.32 17.44
C ASP A 38 6.54 9.91 18.80
N LEU A 39 5.54 10.26 19.62
CA LEU A 39 5.75 10.85 20.95
C LEU A 39 6.47 9.92 21.93
N ARG A 40 6.52 8.61 21.64
CA ARG A 40 7.20 7.61 22.45
C ARG A 40 8.69 7.50 22.12
N TYR A 41 9.13 8.11 21.02
CA TYR A 41 10.53 8.11 20.63
C TYR A 41 11.39 8.84 21.68
N ASN A 42 12.41 8.17 22.20
CA ASN A 42 13.25 8.68 23.28
C ASN A 42 14.75 8.53 22.98
N GLY A 43 15.13 8.59 21.70
CA GLY A 43 16.54 8.48 21.31
C GLY A 43 17.00 7.05 21.05
N GLU A 44 16.10 6.07 20.96
CA GLU A 44 16.48 4.67 20.74
C GLU A 44 17.29 4.47 19.45
N ASN A 45 18.12 3.42 19.46
CA ASN A 45 18.96 3.05 18.33
C ASN A 45 18.16 2.23 17.32
N SER A 46 17.43 2.93 16.48
CA SER A 46 16.69 2.40 15.34
C SER A 46 17.27 2.90 14.02
N SER A 47 16.91 2.25 12.91
CA SER A 47 17.48 2.59 11.59
C SER A 47 16.48 2.48 10.45
N VAL A 48 16.93 2.88 9.26
CA VAL A 48 16.27 2.60 7.98
C VAL A 48 17.15 1.64 7.16
N VAL A 49 16.53 0.64 6.56
CA VAL A 49 17.19 -0.27 5.61
C VAL A 49 16.49 -0.19 4.26
N ILE A 50 17.25 0.18 3.23
CA ILE A 50 16.77 0.32 1.85
C ILE A 50 17.55 -0.67 0.98
N GLY A 51 16.83 -1.41 0.15
CA GLY A 51 17.39 -2.33 -0.84
C GLY A 51 18.12 -1.60 -1.99
N ARG A 52 18.03 -2.17 -3.20
CA ARG A 52 18.70 -1.66 -4.40
C ARG A 52 17.71 -1.11 -5.43
N GLY A 53 18.21 -0.28 -6.35
CA GLY A 53 17.45 0.12 -7.54
C GLY A 53 16.25 1.05 -7.28
N ASN A 54 16.12 1.61 -6.07
CA ASN A 54 15.00 2.48 -5.74
C ASN A 54 15.22 3.89 -6.30
N VAL A 55 14.13 4.52 -6.78
CA VAL A 55 14.09 5.93 -7.15
C VAL A 55 13.27 6.67 -6.09
N ILE A 56 13.94 7.51 -5.32
CA ILE A 56 13.36 8.31 -4.24
C ILE A 56 13.35 9.76 -4.68
N ARG A 57 12.15 10.28 -4.96
CA ARG A 57 11.95 11.60 -5.55
C ARG A 57 12.03 12.73 -4.52
N GLU A 58 11.84 13.94 -5.00
CA GLU A 58 12.05 15.19 -4.29
C GLU A 58 11.18 15.27 -3.03
N TYR A 59 11.77 15.76 -1.94
CA TYR A 59 11.07 15.98 -0.67
C TYR A 59 10.38 14.72 -0.09
N VAL A 60 10.80 13.52 -0.49
CA VAL A 60 10.38 12.29 0.17
C VAL A 60 10.96 12.27 1.59
N THR A 61 10.13 11.87 2.56
CA THR A 61 10.55 11.68 3.95
C THR A 61 10.41 10.22 4.34
N ILE A 62 11.47 9.62 4.88
CA ILE A 62 11.47 8.24 5.36
C ILE A 62 12.06 8.23 6.76
N HIS A 63 11.26 7.88 7.77
CA HIS A 63 11.68 7.94 9.16
C HIS A 63 12.17 6.57 9.63
N ARG A 64 13.20 6.56 10.48
CA ARG A 64 13.62 5.32 11.15
C ARG A 64 12.52 4.81 12.08
N ALA A 65 12.63 3.54 12.46
CA ALA A 65 11.66 2.91 13.36
C ALA A 65 11.63 3.53 14.76
N VAL A 66 10.61 3.17 15.53
CA VAL A 66 10.64 3.21 17.00
C VAL A 66 11.03 1.84 17.56
N ASN A 67 11.47 1.83 18.81
CA ASN A 67 12.03 0.70 19.58
C ASN A 67 13.48 0.34 19.22
N GLU A 68 14.24 -0.06 20.24
CA GLU A 68 15.65 -0.43 20.14
C GLU A 68 15.87 -1.54 19.10
N GLY A 69 16.86 -1.36 18.22
CA GLY A 69 17.23 -2.32 17.18
C GLY A 69 16.21 -2.49 16.04
N SER A 70 15.10 -1.77 16.05
CA SER A 70 14.07 -1.87 15.03
C SER A 70 14.42 -1.11 13.75
N VAL A 71 13.77 -1.48 12.65
CA VAL A 71 14.01 -0.92 11.32
C VAL A 71 12.73 -0.51 10.62
N THR A 72 12.78 0.61 9.89
CA THR A 72 11.88 0.84 8.75
C THR A 72 12.55 0.24 7.53
N GLN A 73 11.87 -0.65 6.82
CA GLN A 73 12.47 -1.43 5.74
C GLN A 73 11.81 -1.14 4.40
N ILE A 74 12.62 -0.94 3.37
CA ILE A 74 12.19 -0.75 1.98
C ILE A 74 12.98 -1.74 1.11
N GLY A 75 12.27 -2.50 0.29
CA GLY A 75 12.86 -3.47 -0.64
C GLY A 75 13.51 -2.82 -1.85
N ASN A 76 13.32 -3.43 -3.01
CA ASN A 76 14.06 -3.12 -4.23
C ASN A 76 13.17 -2.56 -5.34
N ASP A 77 13.78 -1.80 -6.24
CA ASP A 77 13.17 -1.35 -7.50
C ASP A 77 11.86 -0.57 -7.31
N ASN A 78 11.72 0.12 -6.18
CA ASN A 78 10.55 0.94 -5.89
C ASN A 78 10.67 2.34 -6.49
N LEU A 79 9.55 2.92 -6.89
CA LEU A 79 9.43 4.33 -7.24
C LEU A 79 8.63 5.05 -6.15
N ILE A 80 9.29 5.92 -5.41
CA ILE A 80 8.67 6.74 -4.37
C ILE A 80 8.69 8.19 -4.85
N MET A 81 7.51 8.69 -5.26
CA MET A 81 7.36 10.00 -5.89
C MET A 81 7.32 11.15 -4.88
N ALA A 82 7.39 12.38 -5.41
CA ALA A 82 7.67 13.57 -4.62
C ALA A 82 6.66 13.78 -3.48
N TYR A 83 7.15 14.29 -2.35
CA TYR A 83 6.37 14.55 -1.13
C TYR A 83 5.71 13.32 -0.48
N ALA A 84 6.06 12.10 -0.89
CA ALA A 84 5.60 10.92 -0.17
C ALA A 84 6.26 10.84 1.23
N HIS A 85 5.51 10.31 2.19
CA HIS A 85 5.96 10.11 3.56
C HIS A 85 5.89 8.63 3.94
N VAL A 86 6.99 8.10 4.45
CA VAL A 86 7.09 6.76 5.05
C VAL A 86 7.42 6.92 6.53
N ALA A 87 6.43 6.65 7.39
CA ALA A 87 6.62 6.71 8.83
C ALA A 87 7.44 5.53 9.38
N HIS A 88 7.62 5.53 10.68
CA HIS A 88 8.37 4.54 11.43
C HIS A 88 7.83 3.10 11.30
N ASN A 89 8.73 2.12 11.34
CA ASN A 89 8.43 0.68 11.34
C ASN A 89 7.61 0.20 10.13
N CYS A 90 7.55 0.98 9.04
CA CYS A 90 6.93 0.50 7.82
C CYS A 90 7.78 -0.59 7.16
N LEU A 91 7.12 -1.54 6.51
CA LEU A 91 7.74 -2.63 5.75
C LEU A 91 7.23 -2.57 4.31
N LEU A 92 8.10 -2.15 3.39
CA LEU A 92 7.76 -2.02 1.97
C LEU A 92 8.53 -3.08 1.19
N GLY A 93 7.81 -3.85 0.37
CA GLY A 93 8.36 -4.83 -0.55
C GLY A 93 9.05 -4.21 -1.76
N ASN A 94 8.88 -4.84 -2.92
CA ASN A 94 9.62 -4.56 -4.14
C ASN A 94 8.70 -4.09 -5.27
N GLN A 95 9.23 -3.30 -6.20
CA GLN A 95 8.53 -2.81 -7.39
C GLN A 95 7.22 -2.07 -7.08
N ILE A 96 7.13 -1.46 -5.90
CA ILE A 96 6.01 -0.63 -5.47
C ILE A 96 6.11 0.74 -6.15
N VAL A 97 4.95 1.29 -6.51
CA VAL A 97 4.84 2.68 -6.96
C VAL A 97 4.04 3.47 -5.94
N ILE A 98 4.70 4.42 -5.29
CA ILE A 98 4.09 5.38 -4.36
C ILE A 98 4.02 6.72 -5.09
N SER A 99 2.82 7.15 -5.44
CA SER A 99 2.62 8.41 -6.16
C SER A 99 2.81 9.63 -5.26
N ASN A 100 2.77 10.82 -5.85
CA ASN A 100 3.04 12.07 -5.13
C ASN A 100 2.15 12.24 -3.89
N THR A 101 2.74 12.76 -2.82
CA THR A 101 2.02 13.17 -1.60
C THR A 101 1.24 12.03 -0.93
N VAL A 102 1.65 10.77 -1.15
CA VAL A 102 1.10 9.64 -0.39
C VAL A 102 1.67 9.64 1.03
N GLY A 103 0.81 9.51 2.03
CA GLY A 103 1.21 9.41 3.44
C GLY A 103 1.02 8.00 3.98
N LEU A 104 2.10 7.36 4.41
CA LEU A 104 2.07 6.10 5.17
C LEU A 104 2.28 6.40 6.66
N CYS A 105 1.30 6.07 7.50
CA CYS A 105 1.46 6.12 8.95
C CYS A 105 2.32 4.95 9.47
N GLY A 106 2.63 4.96 10.77
CA GLY A 106 3.52 3.96 11.37
C GLY A 106 3.04 2.52 11.19
N HIS A 107 3.99 1.59 11.06
CA HIS A 107 3.72 0.15 10.94
C HIS A 107 2.89 -0.27 9.74
N VAL A 108 2.88 0.50 8.65
CA VAL A 108 2.24 0.09 7.40
C VAL A 108 3.09 -0.98 6.71
N GLU A 109 2.44 -2.04 6.23
CA GLU A 109 3.07 -3.10 5.43
C GLU A 109 2.56 -3.02 3.99
N ILE A 110 3.45 -3.03 3.01
CA ILE A 110 3.10 -3.00 1.58
C ILE A 110 3.84 -4.12 0.89
N GLU A 111 3.09 -5.06 0.33
CA GLU A 111 3.63 -6.17 -0.46
C GLU A 111 4.02 -5.73 -1.88
N ASP A 112 4.74 -6.62 -2.57
CA ASP A 112 5.32 -6.36 -3.88
C ASP A 112 4.30 -5.83 -4.92
N GLN A 113 4.77 -4.94 -5.80
CA GLN A 113 4.06 -4.49 -6.99
C GLN A 113 2.75 -3.71 -6.72
N ALA A 114 2.49 -3.32 -5.48
CA ALA A 114 1.37 -2.46 -5.15
C ALA A 114 1.55 -1.05 -5.76
N VAL A 115 0.43 -0.40 -6.07
CA VAL A 115 0.40 0.96 -6.62
C VAL A 115 -0.50 1.84 -5.76
N LEU A 116 0.07 2.91 -5.22
CA LEU A 116 -0.63 3.89 -4.38
C LEU A 116 -0.84 5.17 -5.17
N GLY A 117 -2.11 5.53 -5.43
CA GLY A 117 -2.48 6.76 -6.13
C GLY A 117 -2.17 8.02 -5.32
N GLY A 118 -1.92 9.14 -6.01
CA GLY A 118 -1.45 10.37 -5.37
C GLY A 118 -2.39 10.89 -4.29
N MET A 119 -1.82 11.51 -3.25
CA MET A 119 -2.54 12.07 -2.10
C MET A 119 -3.35 11.05 -1.28
N CYS A 120 -3.19 9.73 -1.48
CA CYS A 120 -3.84 8.76 -0.61
C CYS A 120 -3.17 8.71 0.77
N GLY A 121 -3.96 8.47 1.81
CA GLY A 121 -3.50 8.30 3.18
C GLY A 121 -3.72 6.87 3.66
N ILE A 122 -2.67 6.25 4.21
CA ILE A 122 -2.70 4.89 4.76
C ILE A 122 -2.55 4.96 6.27
N HIS A 123 -3.59 4.56 6.99
CA HIS A 123 -3.61 4.56 8.45
C HIS A 123 -2.59 3.56 9.03
N GLN A 124 -2.17 3.81 10.27
CA GLN A 124 -1.20 2.94 10.96
C GLN A 124 -1.69 1.49 11.03
N PHE A 125 -0.74 0.55 10.96
CA PHE A 125 -0.95 -0.92 10.98
C PHE A 125 -1.71 -1.53 9.80
N VAL A 126 -2.04 -0.75 8.76
CA VAL A 126 -2.68 -1.28 7.55
C VAL A 126 -1.69 -2.10 6.74
N ARG A 127 -2.16 -3.25 6.23
CA ARG A 127 -1.45 -4.06 5.24
C ARG A 127 -2.03 -3.84 3.84
N ILE A 128 -1.17 -3.64 2.85
CA ILE A 128 -1.53 -3.53 1.43
C ILE A 128 -0.96 -4.72 0.68
N GLY A 129 -1.84 -5.57 0.17
CA GLY A 129 -1.47 -6.81 -0.49
C GLY A 129 -0.85 -6.62 -1.88
N ARG A 130 -0.20 -7.69 -2.35
CA ARG A 130 0.58 -7.73 -3.58
C ARG A 130 -0.25 -7.29 -4.76
N LEU A 131 0.29 -6.41 -5.60
CA LEU A 131 -0.37 -5.95 -6.84
C LEU A 131 -1.73 -5.26 -6.59
N ALA A 132 -2.03 -4.86 -5.35
CA ALA A 132 -3.18 -4.03 -5.05
C ALA A 132 -3.02 -2.63 -5.65
N MET A 133 -4.14 -1.96 -5.91
CA MET A 133 -4.16 -0.60 -6.42
C MET A 133 -5.05 0.28 -5.54
N ILE A 134 -4.47 1.36 -5.03
CA ILE A 134 -5.16 2.37 -4.22
C ILE A 134 -5.48 3.57 -5.10
N GLY A 135 -6.73 4.03 -5.07
CA GLY A 135 -7.16 5.26 -5.73
C GLY A 135 -6.48 6.51 -5.16
N GLY A 136 -6.39 7.56 -5.98
CA GLY A 136 -5.89 8.85 -5.52
C GLY A 136 -6.83 9.46 -4.47
N MET A 137 -6.27 10.22 -3.51
CA MET A 137 -7.00 10.81 -2.38
C MET A 137 -7.75 9.82 -1.48
N ALA A 138 -7.57 8.51 -1.66
CA ALA A 138 -8.28 7.52 -0.86
C ALA A 138 -7.81 7.53 0.61
N LYS A 139 -8.75 7.32 1.54
CA LYS A 139 -8.47 7.16 2.99
C LYS A 139 -8.52 5.69 3.36
N VAL A 140 -7.38 5.01 3.42
CA VAL A 140 -7.29 3.59 3.72
C VAL A 140 -7.11 3.37 5.22
N THR A 141 -8.09 2.72 5.84
CA THR A 141 -8.10 2.43 7.29
C THR A 141 -8.20 0.95 7.62
N GLN A 142 -8.15 0.08 6.61
CA GLN A 142 -8.29 -1.37 6.72
C GLN A 142 -7.36 -2.05 5.70
N ASP A 143 -7.05 -3.33 5.94
CA ASP A 143 -6.15 -4.10 5.09
C ASP A 143 -6.72 -4.26 3.68
N VAL A 144 -5.90 -3.98 2.68
CA VAL A 144 -6.26 -4.08 1.26
C VAL A 144 -5.78 -5.43 0.73
N PRO A 145 -6.68 -6.33 0.28
CA PRO A 145 -6.27 -7.66 -0.14
C PRO A 145 -5.45 -7.66 -1.44
N PRO A 146 -4.57 -8.66 -1.65
CA PRO A 146 -3.77 -8.81 -2.86
C PRO A 146 -4.61 -8.79 -4.13
N PHE A 147 -4.12 -8.12 -5.17
CA PHE A 147 -4.80 -7.95 -6.45
C PHE A 147 -6.09 -7.12 -6.38
N GLY A 148 -6.44 -6.55 -5.22
CA GLY A 148 -7.63 -5.72 -5.02
C GLY A 148 -7.47 -4.29 -5.54
N MET A 149 -8.58 -3.62 -5.81
CA MET A 149 -8.63 -2.18 -6.08
C MET A 149 -9.55 -1.49 -5.09
N VAL A 150 -9.02 -0.50 -4.38
CA VAL A 150 -9.77 0.27 -3.38
C VAL A 150 -9.75 1.76 -3.71
N ASP A 151 -10.83 2.46 -3.40
CA ASP A 151 -10.93 3.91 -3.57
C ASP A 151 -11.98 4.49 -2.60
N GLY A 152 -11.94 5.80 -2.37
CA GLY A 152 -12.91 6.57 -1.60
C GLY A 152 -12.44 7.01 -0.21
N LEU A 153 -13.32 7.76 0.47
CA LEU A 153 -13.13 8.25 1.83
C LEU A 153 -14.36 7.88 2.68
N PRO A 154 -14.31 6.80 3.49
CA PRO A 154 -13.23 5.83 3.62
C PRO A 154 -13.12 4.89 2.41
N ALA A 155 -11.92 4.34 2.18
CA ALA A 155 -11.64 3.48 1.04
C ALA A 155 -12.43 2.16 1.13
N ARG A 156 -12.96 1.71 -0.01
CA ARG A 156 -13.70 0.45 -0.14
C ARG A 156 -13.22 -0.32 -1.35
N LEU A 157 -13.25 -1.64 -1.23
CA LEU A 157 -12.90 -2.55 -2.32
C LEU A 157 -14.00 -2.51 -3.39
N PHE A 158 -13.65 -2.10 -4.61
CA PHE A 158 -14.61 -1.99 -5.71
C PHE A 158 -14.33 -2.95 -6.88
N GLY A 159 -13.15 -3.57 -6.92
CA GLY A 159 -12.81 -4.54 -7.95
C GLY A 159 -11.44 -5.19 -7.77
N MET A 160 -10.99 -5.89 -8.80
CA MET A 160 -9.66 -6.49 -8.88
C MET A 160 -8.81 -5.77 -9.94
N ASN A 161 -7.50 -5.71 -9.72
CA ASN A 161 -6.52 -5.07 -10.59
C ASN A 161 -6.22 -5.91 -11.84
N ILE A 162 -7.24 -6.16 -12.67
CA ILE A 162 -7.13 -7.02 -13.85
C ILE A 162 -6.05 -6.51 -14.81
N ARG A 163 -5.97 -5.19 -15.02
CA ARG A 163 -4.98 -4.58 -15.91
C ARG A 163 -3.55 -4.74 -15.38
N GLY A 164 -3.34 -4.54 -14.08
CA GLY A 164 -2.05 -4.76 -13.43
C GLY A 164 -1.61 -6.22 -13.56
N MET A 165 -2.50 -7.16 -13.28
CA MET A 165 -2.23 -8.60 -13.42
C MET A 165 -1.88 -8.99 -14.86
N GLN A 166 -2.59 -8.45 -15.86
CA GLN A 166 -2.28 -8.68 -17.29
C GLN A 166 -0.89 -8.17 -17.67
N ARG A 167 -0.52 -6.95 -17.24
CA ARG A 167 0.79 -6.36 -17.51
C ARG A 167 1.94 -7.15 -16.86
N ARG A 168 1.66 -7.86 -15.77
CA ARG A 168 2.63 -8.72 -15.06
C ARG A 168 2.59 -10.19 -15.53
N GLY A 169 1.86 -10.49 -16.59
CA GLY A 169 1.85 -11.82 -17.19
C GLY A 169 1.06 -12.88 -16.41
N ILE A 170 0.21 -12.49 -15.46
CA ILE A 170 -0.63 -13.45 -14.74
C ILE A 170 -1.65 -14.04 -15.72
N SER A 171 -1.68 -15.37 -15.79
CA SER A 171 -2.46 -16.15 -16.75
C SER A 171 -3.96 -15.83 -16.67
N LYS A 172 -4.70 -16.13 -17.75
CA LYS A 172 -6.15 -15.91 -17.76
C LYS A 172 -6.83 -16.82 -16.73
N GLU A 173 -6.31 -18.02 -16.57
CA GLU A 173 -6.74 -19.08 -15.67
C GLU A 173 -6.59 -18.63 -14.21
N SER A 174 -5.39 -18.17 -13.80
CA SER A 174 -5.16 -17.62 -12.45
C SER A 174 -6.06 -16.41 -12.17
N ARG A 175 -6.24 -15.50 -13.14
CA ARG A 175 -7.15 -14.34 -13.00
C ARG A 175 -8.61 -14.77 -12.81
N GLN A 176 -9.06 -15.82 -13.49
CA GLN A 176 -10.40 -16.37 -13.32
C GLN A 176 -10.57 -17.06 -11.96
N ALA A 177 -9.56 -17.82 -11.51
CA ALA A 177 -9.53 -18.45 -10.19
C ALA A 177 -9.62 -17.38 -9.08
N LEU A 178 -8.77 -16.35 -9.14
CA LEU A 178 -8.83 -15.21 -8.21
C LEU A 178 -10.20 -14.53 -8.19
N LYS A 179 -10.82 -14.32 -9.37
CA LYS A 179 -12.16 -13.74 -9.47
C LYS A 179 -13.21 -14.62 -8.77
N HIS A 180 -13.06 -15.94 -8.86
CA HIS A 180 -13.90 -16.87 -8.13
C HIS A 180 -13.71 -16.75 -6.62
N CYS A 181 -12.46 -16.73 -6.14
CA CYS A 181 -12.12 -16.54 -4.72
C CYS A 181 -12.72 -15.24 -4.17
N TYR A 182 -12.50 -14.12 -4.85
CA TYR A 182 -13.04 -12.81 -4.44
C TYR A 182 -14.57 -12.80 -4.38
N ARG A 183 -15.26 -13.49 -5.30
CA ARG A 183 -16.71 -13.62 -5.26
C ARG A 183 -17.15 -14.43 -4.03
N MET A 184 -16.45 -15.51 -3.71
CA MET A 184 -16.75 -16.31 -2.51
C MET A 184 -16.51 -15.52 -1.23
N ILE A 185 -15.39 -14.81 -1.11
CA ILE A 185 -15.06 -14.04 0.10
C ILE A 185 -16.04 -12.88 0.32
N LEU A 186 -16.45 -12.18 -0.74
CA LEU A 186 -17.21 -10.93 -0.61
C LEU A 186 -18.71 -11.06 -0.82
N ARG A 187 -19.20 -12.14 -1.45
CA ARG A 187 -20.60 -12.23 -1.91
C ARG A 187 -21.31 -13.56 -1.63
N SER A 188 -20.65 -14.53 -1.02
CA SER A 188 -21.28 -15.84 -0.76
C SER A 188 -22.24 -15.84 0.44
N GLY A 189 -22.21 -14.80 1.28
CA GLY A 189 -22.91 -14.80 2.57
C GLY A 189 -22.25 -15.68 3.63
N LEU A 190 -21.17 -16.38 3.29
CA LEU A 190 -20.35 -17.14 4.24
C LEU A 190 -19.51 -16.19 5.08
N ASN A 191 -19.20 -16.60 6.31
CA ASN A 191 -18.14 -15.93 7.06
C ASN A 191 -16.77 -16.23 6.43
N LEU A 192 -15.74 -15.45 6.79
CA LEU A 192 -14.42 -15.57 6.18
C LEU A 192 -13.86 -17.00 6.26
N GLY A 193 -13.89 -17.64 7.43
CA GLY A 193 -13.38 -19.00 7.61
C GLY A 193 -14.08 -20.02 6.72
N GLN A 194 -15.41 -19.95 6.64
CA GLN A 194 -16.22 -20.80 5.75
C GLN A 194 -15.90 -20.56 4.27
N ALA A 195 -15.71 -19.29 3.87
CA ALA A 195 -15.36 -18.95 2.50
C ALA A 195 -13.97 -19.49 2.12
N LEU A 196 -12.97 -19.39 3.01
CA LEU A 196 -11.63 -19.91 2.79
C LEU A 196 -11.64 -21.44 2.64
N GLU A 197 -12.35 -22.15 3.52
CA GLU A 197 -12.52 -23.60 3.44
C GLU A 197 -13.21 -24.04 2.15
N ALA A 198 -14.26 -23.32 1.73
CA ALA A 198 -14.95 -23.62 0.49
C ALA A 198 -14.03 -23.40 -0.73
N ILE A 199 -13.25 -22.30 -0.76
CA ILE A 199 -12.30 -22.03 -1.84
C ILE A 199 -11.29 -23.17 -1.99
N ARG A 200 -10.73 -23.67 -0.89
CA ARG A 200 -9.76 -24.79 -0.90
C ARG A 200 -10.33 -26.07 -1.53
N ARG A 201 -11.64 -26.26 -1.48
CA ARG A 201 -12.31 -27.44 -2.05
C ARG A 201 -12.74 -27.26 -3.50
N THR A 202 -13.02 -26.03 -3.92
CA THR A 202 -13.67 -25.76 -5.23
C THR A 202 -12.81 -25.04 -6.24
N VAL A 203 -11.67 -24.48 -5.83
CA VAL A 203 -10.76 -23.73 -6.70
C VAL A 203 -9.43 -24.48 -6.79
N GLU A 204 -9.01 -24.78 -8.01
CA GLU A 204 -7.69 -25.35 -8.27
C GLU A 204 -6.59 -24.41 -7.74
N PRO A 205 -5.68 -24.87 -6.88
CA PRO A 205 -4.67 -24.02 -6.27
C PRO A 205 -3.63 -23.55 -7.28
N CYS A 206 -3.34 -22.25 -7.26
CA CYS A 206 -2.18 -21.67 -7.93
C CYS A 206 -1.45 -20.70 -7.00
N ALA A 207 -0.29 -20.20 -7.45
CA ALA A 207 0.53 -19.28 -6.65
C ALA A 207 -0.26 -18.05 -6.20
N GLU A 208 -1.10 -17.48 -7.08
CA GLU A 208 -1.87 -16.28 -6.77
C GLU A 208 -3.02 -16.54 -5.79
N THR A 209 -3.76 -17.65 -5.94
CA THR A 209 -4.85 -17.97 -5.01
C THR A 209 -4.32 -18.33 -3.63
N ASN A 210 -3.18 -19.05 -3.57
CA ASN A 210 -2.55 -19.40 -2.30
C ASN A 210 -2.09 -18.15 -1.55
N HIS A 211 -1.49 -17.18 -2.25
CA HIS A 211 -1.11 -15.90 -1.67
C HIS A 211 -2.32 -15.10 -1.17
N LEU A 212 -3.42 -15.11 -1.91
CA LEU A 212 -4.66 -14.46 -1.48
C LEU A 212 -5.20 -15.09 -0.18
N LEU A 213 -5.25 -16.43 -0.11
CA LEU A 213 -5.73 -17.14 1.08
C LEU A 213 -4.82 -16.88 2.29
N SER A 214 -3.50 -16.97 2.13
CA SER A 214 -2.55 -16.73 3.22
C SER A 214 -2.67 -15.31 3.79
N PHE A 215 -2.96 -14.31 2.95
CA PHE A 215 -3.19 -12.94 3.40
C PHE A 215 -4.40 -12.83 4.34
N PHE A 216 -5.52 -13.49 3.98
CA PHE A 216 -6.74 -13.49 4.79
C PHE A 216 -6.64 -14.35 6.06
N GLU A 217 -5.81 -15.39 6.04
CA GLU A 217 -5.53 -16.24 7.20
C GLU A 217 -4.60 -15.57 8.20
N SER A 218 -3.72 -14.70 7.71
CA SER A 218 -2.81 -13.94 8.55
C SER A 218 -3.59 -12.91 9.39
N PRO A 219 -3.32 -12.81 10.71
CA PRO A 219 -4.05 -11.92 11.61
C PRO A 219 -4.09 -10.47 11.09
N SER A 220 -5.29 -9.89 11.05
CA SER A 220 -5.48 -8.49 10.69
C SER A 220 -5.76 -7.65 11.94
N ARG A 221 -5.00 -6.57 12.12
CA ARG A 221 -5.25 -5.58 13.20
C ARG A 221 -6.35 -4.59 12.84
N MET A 222 -6.51 -4.31 11.55
CA MET A 222 -7.40 -3.26 11.03
C MET A 222 -8.70 -3.82 10.43
N GLY A 223 -8.83 -5.15 10.35
CA GLY A 223 -9.82 -5.81 9.52
C GLY A 223 -9.53 -5.61 8.04
N PHE A 224 -10.35 -6.22 7.18
CA PHE A 224 -10.15 -6.19 5.73
C PHE A 224 -11.09 -5.18 5.06
N CYS A 225 -10.58 -4.47 4.04
CA CYS A 225 -11.39 -3.67 3.14
C CYS A 225 -12.43 -4.55 2.45
N VAL A 226 -13.69 -4.38 2.82
CA VAL A 226 -14.83 -5.00 2.17
C VAL A 226 -15.45 -4.07 1.14
N ARG A 227 -16.29 -4.63 0.27
CA ARG A 227 -17.11 -3.83 -0.64
C ARG A 227 -18.04 -2.95 0.18
N GLY A 228 -18.15 -1.66 -0.17
CA GLY A 228 -19.16 -0.80 0.42
C GLY A 228 -20.56 -1.37 0.13
N SER A 229 -21.47 -1.29 1.10
CA SER A 229 -22.89 -1.42 0.79
C SER A 229 -23.23 -0.35 -0.25
N ASP A 230 -23.95 -0.71 -1.31
CA ASP A 230 -24.47 0.23 -2.31
C ASP A 230 -25.55 1.10 -1.63
N SER A 231 -25.15 2.07 -0.80
CA SER A 231 -26.06 3.10 -0.28
C SER A 231 -26.26 4.25 -1.27
N ARG A 232 -25.62 4.21 -2.44
CA ARG A 232 -25.81 5.18 -3.53
C ARG A 232 -26.82 4.73 -4.60
N ARG A 233 -27.63 3.69 -4.34
CA ARG A 233 -28.72 3.26 -5.24
C ARG A 233 -30.09 3.36 -4.55
N ASN A 234 -30.50 4.58 -4.20
CA ASN A 234 -31.87 5.07 -3.97
C ASN A 234 -31.72 6.48 -3.37
N THR A 235 -32.30 7.58 -3.84
CA THR A 235 -33.52 7.85 -4.62
C THR A 235 -33.41 9.24 -5.27
N ASN A 236 -34.13 9.44 -6.38
CA ASN A 236 -34.54 10.71 -6.97
C ASN A 236 -34.53 11.92 -6.02
N GLN A 237 -33.78 12.96 -6.38
CA GLN A 237 -34.14 14.35 -6.07
C GLN A 237 -34.36 15.06 -7.41
N PRO A 238 -35.50 15.74 -7.62
CA PRO A 238 -35.66 16.60 -8.78
C PRO A 238 -34.63 17.73 -8.68
N VAL A 239 -34.01 18.03 -9.82
CA VAL A 239 -33.13 19.20 -9.95
C VAL A 239 -34.05 20.42 -9.87
N GLU A 240 -34.08 21.11 -8.73
CA GLU A 240 -34.66 22.45 -8.69
C GLU A 240 -33.77 23.38 -9.50
N GLU A 241 -34.36 24.00 -10.52
CA GLU A 241 -33.76 25.09 -11.29
C GLU A 241 -33.46 26.24 -10.33
N VAL A 242 -32.18 26.54 -10.14
CA VAL A 242 -31.77 27.78 -9.47
C VAL A 242 -31.90 28.89 -10.50
N GLU A 243 -32.98 29.67 -10.37
CA GLU A 243 -33.11 30.98 -11.01
C GLU A 243 -31.94 31.88 -10.60
N LEU A 244 -31.20 32.36 -11.59
CA LEU A 244 -30.27 33.47 -11.45
C LEU A 244 -31.06 34.75 -11.20
N ALA A 245 -31.15 35.16 -9.93
CA ALA A 245 -31.56 36.51 -9.55
C ALA A 245 -30.33 37.33 -9.14
N GLY A 246 -30.19 38.49 -9.77
CA GLY A 246 -29.02 39.36 -9.68
C GLY A 246 -28.86 40.13 -8.35
N CYS A 247 -27.60 40.45 -8.07
CA CYS A 247 -27.04 41.74 -7.65
C CYS A 247 -25.52 41.60 -7.58
#